data_AF-A0A183I7W6-F1
#
_entry.id   AF-A0A183I7W6-F1
#
_cell.length_a   1.000
_cell.length_b   1.000
_cell.length_c   1.000
_cell.angle_alpha   90.00
_cell.angle_beta   90.00
_cell.angle_gamma   90.00
#
_symmetry.space_group_name_H-M   'P 1'
#
loop_
_entity.id
_entity.type
_entity.pdbx_description
1 polymer ?
#
loop_
_entity_poly.entity_id
_entity_poly.type
_entity_poly.pdbx_seq_one_letter_code
_entity_poly.pdbx_strand_id
1 'polypeptide(L)' 'LFQVKLLCCVTSRPAKYRDPLTGLPFATPEAFKLIREKYAEYLKSMPSHPAVKSWLAKKR' A
#
# COMPACT_ATOMS: atom_id res chain seq x y z
N LEU A 1 30.28 3.58 7.13
CA LEU A 1 29.27 3.61 6.05
C LEU A 1 28.06 2.79 6.51
N PHE A 2 26.97 3.40 6.95
CA PHE A 2 25.75 2.68 7.32
C PHE A 2 24.88 2.48 6.06
N GLN A 3 24.67 1.23 5.66
CA GLN A 3 23.79 0.90 4.54
C GLN A 3 22.34 0.98 4.99
N VAL A 4 21.58 1.93 4.48
CA VAL A 4 20.14 2.07 4.77
C VAL A 4 19.39 0.96 4.05
N LYS A 5 18.84 0.01 4.81
CA LYS A 5 17.99 -1.06 4.26
C LYS A 5 16.55 -0.57 4.18
N LEU A 6 15.91 -0.75 3.02
CA LEU A 6 14.48 -0.51 2.86
C LEU A 6 13.71 -1.49 3.74
N LEU A 7 12.86 -1.01 4.65
CA LEU A 7 12.09 -1.83 5.57
C LEU A 7 10.64 -1.95 5.12
N CYS A 8 10.05 -3.11 5.36
CA CYS A 8 8.63 -3.38 5.17
C CYS A 8 7.81 -2.49 6.10
N CYS A 9 6.83 -1.77 5.58
CA CYS A 9 6.02 -0.84 6.39
C CYS A 9 5.10 -1.55 7.39
N VAL A 10 4.88 -2.86 7.24
CA VAL A 10 4.03 -3.67 8.13
C VAL A 10 4.84 -4.36 9.22
N THR A 11 6.00 -4.94 8.88
CA THR A 11 6.74 -5.84 9.77
C THR A 11 8.08 -5.29 10.24
N SER A 12 8.50 -4.13 9.72
CA SER A 12 9.82 -3.52 9.97
C SER A 12 11.02 -4.42 9.61
N ARG A 13 10.80 -5.54 8.90
CA ARG A 13 11.85 -6.41 8.36
C ARG A 13 12.35 -5.86 7.02
N PRO A 14 13.56 -6.22 6.55
CA PRO A 14 14.02 -5.83 5.22
C PRO A 14 12.99 -6.18 4.15
N ALA A 15 12.56 -5.18 3.39
CA ALA A 15 11.60 -5.37 2.31
C ALA A 15 12.28 -6.01 1.11
N LYS A 16 11.56 -6.90 0.44
CA LYS A 16 12.00 -7.56 -0.79
C LYS A 16 11.39 -6.91 -2.02
N TYR A 17 10.21 -6.31 -1.87
CA TYR A 17 9.40 -5.81 -2.97
C TYR A 17 8.80 -4.44 -2.63
N ARG A 18 8.30 -3.75 -3.66
CA ARG A 18 7.43 -2.57 -3.53
C ARG A 18 6.11 -2.84 -4.23
N ASP A 19 5.03 -2.39 -3.63
CA ASP A 19 3.72 -2.45 -4.27
C ASP A 19 3.63 -1.40 -5.40
N PRO A 20 3.38 -1.77 -6.66
CA PRO A 20 3.34 -0.82 -7.77
C PRO A 20 2.18 0.19 -7.69
N LEU A 21 1.12 -0.07 -6.91
CA LEU A 21 0.01 0.89 -6.77
C LEU A 21 0.28 1.90 -5.66
N THR A 22 0.71 1.45 -4.49
CA THR A 22 0.89 2.33 -3.32
C THR A 22 2.32 2.83 -3.16
N GLY A 23 3.29 2.20 -3.82
CA GLY A 23 4.72 2.44 -3.63
C GLY A 23 5.30 1.87 -2.33
N LEU A 24 4.47 1.29 -1.46
CA LEU A 24 4.89 0.87 -0.13
C LEU A 24 5.79 -0.38 -0.18
N PRO A 25 6.88 -0.41 0.60
CA PRO A 25 7.78 -1.56 0.70
C PRO A 25 7.15 -2.69 1.52
N PHE A 26 7.29 -3.94 1.07
CA PHE A 26 6.81 -5.12 1.79
C PHE A 26 7.76 -6.31 1.72
N ALA A 27 7.67 -7.20 2.71
CA ALA A 27 8.54 -8.37 2.84
C ALA A 27 7.85 -9.70 2.50
N THR A 28 6.53 -9.82 2.72
CA THR A 28 5.77 -11.07 2.54
C THR A 28 4.43 -10.84 1.86
N PRO A 29 3.80 -11.88 1.27
CA PRO A 29 2.48 -11.78 0.65
C PRO A 29 1.37 -11.31 1.61
N GLU A 30 1.47 -11.67 2.89
CA GLU A 30 0.51 -11.27 3.92
C GLU A 30 0.58 -9.76 4.16
N ALA A 31 1.80 -9.20 4.24
CA ALA A 31 2.00 -7.76 4.32
C ALA A 31 1.44 -7.04 3.09
N PHE A 32 1.61 -7.61 1.89
CA PHE A 32 1.02 -7.06 0.67
C PHE A 32 -0.51 -7.03 0.71
N LYS A 33 -1.15 -8.11 1.16
CA LYS A 33 -2.62 -8.17 1.32
C LYS A 33 -3.11 -7.08 2.27
N LEU A 34 -2.47 -6.95 3.43
CA LEU A 34 -2.83 -5.93 4.42
C LEU A 34 -2.68 -4.50 3.87
N ILE A 35 -1.58 -4.23 3.15
CA ILE A 35 -1.36 -2.93 2.50
C ILE A 35 -2.52 -2.58 1.55
N ARG A 36 -2.94 -3.53 0.70
CA ARG A 36 -4.02 -3.29 -0.27
C ARG A 36 -5.39 -3.17 0.37
N GLU A 37 -5.65 -3.91 1.44
CA GLU A 37 -6.87 -3.78 2.24
C GLU A 37 -6.96 -2.39 2.88
N LYS A 38 -5.89 -1.96 3.57
CA LYS A 38 -5.83 -0.62 4.19
C LYS A 38 -5.84 0.50 3.17
N TYR A 39 -5.24 0.31 2.01
CA TYR A 39 -5.33 1.28 0.92
C TYR A 39 -6.78 1.42 0.42
N ALA A 40 -7.53 0.32 0.31
CA ALA A 40 -8.94 0.39 -0.07
C ALA A 40 -9.81 1.10 1.00
N GLU A 41 -9.54 0.87 2.29
CA GLU A 41 -10.18 1.62 3.40
C GLU A 41 -9.85 3.11 3.34
N TYR A 42 -8.57 3.46 3.13
CA TYR A 42 -8.10 4.84 2.97
C TYR A 42 -8.76 5.56 1.79
N LEU A 43 -8.93 4.89 0.66
CA LEU A 43 -9.66 5.45 -0.47
C LEU A 43 -11.13 5.73 -0.12
N LYS A 44 -11.79 4.85 0.63
CA LYS A 44 -13.18 5.07 1.05
C LYS A 44 -13.33 6.26 2.00
N SER A 45 -12.29 6.62 2.77
CA SER A 45 -12.33 7.81 3.62
C SER A 45 -12.08 9.13 2.86
N MET A 46 -11.73 9.08 1.56
CA MET A 46 -11.49 10.25 0.71
C MET A 46 -12.41 10.31 -0.52
N PRO A 47 -13.74 10.40 -0.34
CA PRO A 47 -14.71 10.34 -1.43
C PRO A 47 -14.65 11.55 -2.37
N SER A 48 -14.10 12.67 -1.92
CA SER A 48 -13.98 13.92 -2.69
C SER A 48 -12.80 13.96 -3.66
N HIS A 49 -11.83 13.04 -3.54
CA HIS A 49 -10.66 13.05 -4.41
C HIS A 49 -11.04 12.49 -5.79
N PRO A 50 -10.80 13.21 -6.90
CA PRO A 50 -11.33 12.86 -8.22
C PRO A 50 -10.82 11.49 -8.72
N ALA A 51 -9.55 11.15 -8.48
CA ALA A 51 -9.00 9.83 -8.82
C ALA A 51 -9.66 8.68 -8.04
N VAL A 52 -10.15 8.96 -6.82
CA VAL A 52 -10.77 7.96 -5.93
C VAL A 52 -12.22 7.73 -6.34
N LYS A 53 -12.94 8.80 -6.70
CA LYS A 53 -14.33 8.75 -7.18
C LYS A 53 -14.48 7.82 -8.39
N SER A 54 -13.58 7.94 -9.38
CA SER A 54 -13.59 7.06 -10.56
C SER A 54 -13.30 5.60 -10.23
N TRP A 55 -12.40 5.34 -9.28
CA TRP A 55 -12.09 3.98 -8.84
C TRP A 55 -13.25 3.34 -8.06
N LEU A 56 -13.87 4.08 -7.14
CA LEU A 56 -15.04 3.61 -6.38
C LEU A 56 -16.22 3.30 -7.30
N ALA A 57 -16.47 4.13 -8.31
CA ALA A 57 -17.56 3.92 -9.27
C ALA A 57 -17.40 2.64 -10.11
N LYS A 58 -16.15 2.26 -10.45
CA LYS A 58 -15.85 1.07 -11.27
C LYS A 58 -15.96 -0.25 -10.51
N LYS A 59 -15.95 -0.21 -9.17
CA LYS A 59 -16.01 -1.40 -8.30
C LYS A 59 -17.44 -1.80 -7.91
N ARG A 60 -18.44 -1.10 -8.44
CA ARG A 60 -19.86 -1.28 -8.13
C ARG A 60 -20.54 -2.26 -9.07
#